data_AF-A0A679JXP9-F1
#
_entry.id   AF-A0A679JXP9-F1
#
_cell.length_a   1.000
_cell.length_b   1.000
_cell.length_c   1.000
_cell.angle_alpha   90.00
_cell.angle_beta   90.00
_cell.angle_gamma   90.00
#
_symmetry.space_group_name_H-M   'P 1'
#
loop_
_entity.id
_entity.type
_entity.pdbx_description
1 polymer ?
#
loop_
_entity_poly.entity_id
_entity_poly.type
_entity_poly.pdbx_seq_one_letter_code
_entity_poly.pdbx_strand_id
1 'polypeptide(L)'
;MLIHVGYDIGLQLNAPTPLLLLLDVHPSRRRDIIYENALNIPDIPIERGLDLYGNRTQRLVAPAGHLKLSYRAVVRDPGVLEETPFNAREIPVPDLPNYAMHYLSGSRYCETDELTPIAWQLFGNIPPGYARVKAICEFVHNHIKFDYQAARSTRTAAEAYKEGMGVCRDFAHLAIAFCRCLNIPAAYVNGFLGDIGVPPDPAPMDFSAWFEAYIDHRWVTFDARHNAPRIGRVVIARGRDAADVAMITSFGQHYLGEFKVVCEEVAPQRAEQLTSHAA
;
A
#
# COMPACT_ATOMS: atom_id res chain seq x y z
N MET A 1 -8.78 -10.70 16.12
CA MET A 1 -9.21 -11.54 14.98
C MET A 1 -8.03 -12.23 14.31
N LEU A 2 -8.31 -13.19 13.44
CA LEU A 2 -7.33 -13.86 12.59
C LEU A 2 -7.66 -13.56 11.13
N ILE A 3 -6.67 -13.13 10.36
CA ILE A 3 -6.85 -12.73 8.96
C ILE A 3 -6.04 -13.68 8.09
N HIS A 4 -6.72 -14.38 7.19
CA HIS A 4 -6.08 -15.15 6.14
C HIS A 4 -5.74 -14.21 4.98
N VAL A 5 -4.44 -14.07 4.69
CA VAL A 5 -3.93 -13.25 3.60
C VAL A 5 -3.15 -14.10 2.61
N GLY A 6 -3.18 -13.74 1.34
CA GLY A 6 -2.48 -14.49 0.32
C GLY A 6 -2.66 -13.97 -1.09
N TYR A 7 -1.92 -14.56 -2.01
CA TYR A 7 -2.11 -14.32 -3.43
C TYR A 7 -1.74 -15.52 -4.29
N ASP A 8 -2.30 -15.59 -5.49
CA ASP A 8 -1.79 -16.38 -6.61
C ASP A 8 -1.59 -15.45 -7.79
N ILE A 9 -0.34 -15.34 -8.25
CA ILE A 9 0.04 -14.50 -9.39
C ILE A 9 0.73 -15.37 -10.43
N GLY A 10 0.17 -15.41 -11.63
CA GLY A 10 0.73 -16.13 -12.77
C GLY A 10 1.34 -15.13 -13.75
N LEU A 11 2.64 -15.27 -14.02
CA LEU A 11 3.36 -14.46 -15.00
C LEU A 11 3.72 -15.31 -16.23
N GLN A 12 3.66 -14.71 -17.41
CA GLN A 12 4.20 -15.26 -18.64
C GLN A 12 5.40 -14.43 -19.07
N LEU A 13 6.57 -15.06 -19.20
CA LEU A 13 7.84 -14.40 -19.53
C LEU A 13 8.42 -14.99 -20.82
N ASN A 14 8.93 -14.13 -21.71
CA ASN A 14 9.48 -14.55 -23.00
C ASN A 14 10.99 -14.88 -22.95
N ALA A 15 11.67 -14.46 -21.89
CA ALA A 15 13.10 -14.66 -21.69
C ALA A 15 13.39 -14.75 -20.17
N PRO A 16 14.58 -15.25 -19.78
CA PRO A 16 15.04 -15.13 -18.41
C PRO A 16 14.95 -13.67 -17.94
N THR A 17 14.18 -13.40 -16.89
CA THR A 17 13.83 -12.04 -16.47
C THR A 17 14.11 -11.85 -14.99
N PRO A 18 15.01 -10.94 -14.61
CA PRO A 18 15.20 -10.56 -13.21
C PRO A 18 13.93 -9.91 -12.66
N LEU A 19 13.49 -10.35 -11.48
CA LEU A 19 12.35 -9.81 -10.75
C LEU A 19 12.80 -9.33 -9.38
N LEU A 20 12.28 -8.17 -8.97
CA LEU A 20 12.28 -7.70 -7.59
C LEU A 20 10.84 -7.70 -7.08
N LEU A 21 10.59 -8.41 -6.00
CA LEU A 21 9.26 -8.61 -5.42
C LEU A 21 9.18 -7.97 -4.03
N LEU A 22 8.09 -7.26 -3.79
CA LEU A 22 7.66 -6.78 -2.48
C LEU A 22 6.26 -7.32 -2.23
N LEU A 23 6.20 -8.59 -1.83
CA LEU A 23 4.96 -9.36 -1.71
C LEU A 23 4.76 -10.00 -0.31
N ASP A 24 5.81 -10.00 0.51
CA ASP A 24 5.77 -10.57 1.85
C ASP A 24 5.21 -9.57 2.88
N VAL A 25 4.59 -10.06 3.94
CA VAL A 25 4.12 -9.21 5.05
C VAL A 25 5.30 -8.44 5.67
N HIS A 26 5.09 -7.13 5.84
CA HIS A 26 6.08 -6.18 6.33
C HIS A 26 6.68 -6.61 7.69
N PRO A 27 7.97 -6.34 7.97
CA PRO A 27 8.62 -6.72 9.23
C PRO A 27 7.86 -6.30 10.50
N SER A 28 7.21 -5.14 10.47
CA SER A 28 6.41 -4.63 11.61
C SER A 28 5.21 -5.51 12.02
N ARG A 29 4.75 -6.41 11.14
CA ARG A 29 3.63 -7.34 11.41
C ARG A 29 4.08 -8.81 11.50
N ARG A 30 5.38 -9.11 11.32
CA ARG A 30 5.90 -10.48 11.31
C ARG A 30 5.60 -11.24 12.61
N ARG A 31 5.71 -10.57 13.75
CA ARG A 31 5.42 -11.16 15.08
C ARG A 31 3.96 -11.59 15.25
N ASP A 32 3.07 -11.06 14.41
CA ASP A 32 1.65 -11.36 14.47
C ASP A 32 1.27 -12.55 13.57
N ILE A 33 2.21 -13.05 12.75
CA ILE A 33 1.98 -14.18 11.85
C ILE A 33 1.99 -15.47 12.66
N ILE A 34 0.87 -16.19 12.62
CA ILE A 34 0.74 -17.49 13.30
C ILE A 34 1.06 -18.67 12.38
N TYR A 35 0.94 -18.45 11.07
CA TYR A 35 1.28 -19.42 10.04
C TYR A 35 1.65 -18.68 8.75
N GLU A 36 2.64 -19.20 8.04
CA GLU A 36 3.10 -18.68 6.77
C GLU A 36 3.58 -19.82 5.89
N ASN A 37 3.02 -19.89 4.68
CA ASN A 37 3.64 -20.55 3.55
C ASN A 37 4.21 -19.45 2.65
N ALA A 38 5.47 -19.10 2.93
CA ALA A 38 6.19 -18.03 2.24
C ALA A 38 6.45 -18.41 0.79
N LEU A 39 6.70 -17.42 -0.07
CA LEU A 39 7.03 -17.68 -1.47
C LEU A 39 8.24 -18.63 -1.58
N ASN A 40 7.99 -19.79 -2.19
CA ASN A 40 8.99 -20.78 -2.51
C ASN A 40 8.69 -21.35 -3.90
N ILE A 41 9.68 -21.26 -4.80
CA ILE A 41 9.54 -21.74 -6.18
C ILE A 41 10.63 -22.78 -6.39
N PRO A 42 10.27 -24.05 -6.70
CA PRO A 42 11.26 -25.10 -6.94
C PRO A 42 12.29 -24.66 -7.99
N ASP A 43 13.56 -24.99 -7.73
CA ASP A 43 14.69 -24.78 -8.64
C ASP A 43 15.02 -23.32 -9.02
N ILE A 44 14.35 -22.32 -8.42
CA ILE A 44 14.67 -20.91 -8.62
C ILE A 44 15.25 -20.33 -7.31
N PRO A 45 16.55 -19.96 -7.28
CA PRO A 45 17.12 -19.27 -6.14
C PRO A 45 16.43 -17.91 -5.89
N ILE A 46 16.00 -17.70 -4.63
CA ILE A 46 15.39 -16.45 -4.18
C ILE A 46 16.29 -15.82 -3.13
N GLU A 47 16.88 -14.67 -3.46
CA GLU A 47 17.64 -13.87 -2.51
C GLU A 47 16.67 -12.95 -1.74
N ARG A 48 16.73 -13.01 -0.40
CA ARG A 48 15.83 -12.25 0.46
C ARG A 48 16.61 -11.19 1.24
N GLY A 49 16.01 -10.02 1.40
CA GLY A 49 16.66 -8.89 2.07
C GLY A 49 15.67 -7.84 2.57
N LEU A 50 16.21 -6.70 2.96
CA LEU A 50 15.44 -5.49 3.25
C LEU A 50 15.88 -4.37 2.31
N ASP A 51 14.93 -3.57 1.84
CA ASP A 51 15.25 -2.32 1.14
C ASP A 51 15.56 -1.18 2.12
N LEU A 52 15.80 0.03 1.58
CA LEU A 52 16.11 1.23 2.36
C LEU A 52 14.94 1.71 3.24
N TYR A 53 13.72 1.23 2.99
CA TYR A 53 12.52 1.55 3.76
C TYR A 53 12.22 0.48 4.83
N GLY A 54 12.99 -0.61 4.86
CA GLY A 54 12.78 -1.74 5.74
C GLY A 54 11.72 -2.72 5.25
N ASN A 55 11.33 -2.68 3.97
CA ASN A 55 10.42 -3.66 3.39
C ASN A 55 11.16 -4.95 3.08
N ARG A 56 10.48 -6.11 3.17
CA ARG A 56 11.05 -7.38 2.74
C ARG A 56 11.09 -7.43 1.22
N THR A 57 12.27 -7.65 0.68
CA THR A 57 12.50 -7.82 -0.76
C THR A 57 12.83 -9.26 -1.07
N GLN A 58 12.35 -9.75 -2.21
CA GLN A 58 12.75 -11.03 -2.79
C GLN A 58 13.26 -10.78 -4.21
N ARG A 59 14.47 -11.23 -4.52
CA ARG A 59 15.08 -11.11 -5.84
C ARG A 59 15.29 -12.50 -6.44
N LEU A 60 14.90 -12.66 -7.70
CA LEU A 60 15.08 -13.91 -8.43
C LEU A 60 15.23 -13.63 -9.93
N VAL A 61 15.74 -14.61 -10.67
CA VAL A 61 15.70 -14.59 -12.13
C VAL A 61 14.72 -15.67 -12.57
N ALA A 62 13.56 -15.25 -13.07
CA ALA A 62 12.54 -16.16 -13.55
C ALA A 62 12.95 -16.71 -14.93
N PRO A 63 12.90 -18.03 -15.19
CA PRO A 63 13.13 -18.57 -16.51
C PRO A 63 12.04 -18.11 -17.50
N ALA A 64 12.30 -18.23 -18.80
CA ALA A 64 11.27 -18.06 -19.81
C ALA A 64 10.17 -19.12 -19.63
N GLY A 65 8.92 -18.74 -19.88
CA GLY A 65 7.75 -19.59 -19.68
C GLY A 65 6.79 -19.03 -18.63
N HIS A 66 6.02 -19.94 -18.02
CA HIS A 66 5.04 -19.59 -17.00
C HIS A 66 5.69 -19.67 -15.60
N LEU A 67 5.53 -18.60 -14.82
CA LEU A 67 5.94 -18.54 -13.42
C LEU A 67 4.73 -18.32 -12.54
N LYS A 68 4.51 -19.20 -11.56
CA LYS A 68 3.50 -19.02 -10.53
C LYS A 68 4.13 -18.55 -9.23
N LEU A 69 3.64 -17.45 -8.70
CA LEU A 69 3.97 -16.91 -7.38
C LEU A 69 2.77 -17.12 -6.46
N SER A 70 2.99 -17.82 -5.35
CA SER A 70 1.95 -18.06 -4.35
C SER A 70 2.47 -17.78 -2.96
N TYR A 71 1.63 -17.18 -2.13
CA TYR A 71 1.89 -16.90 -0.73
C TYR A 71 0.61 -17.08 0.07
N ARG A 72 0.73 -17.63 1.28
CA ARG A 72 -0.37 -17.71 2.25
C ARG A 72 0.15 -17.40 3.64
N ALA A 73 -0.62 -16.65 4.42
CA ALA A 73 -0.36 -16.49 5.83
C ALA A 73 -1.65 -16.30 6.62
N VAL A 74 -1.61 -16.64 7.91
CA VAL A 74 -2.63 -16.21 8.86
C VAL A 74 -1.99 -15.24 9.84
N VAL A 75 -2.56 -14.04 9.92
CA VAL A 75 -2.05 -12.90 10.69
C VAL A 75 -3.02 -12.58 11.80
N ARG A 76 -2.52 -12.46 13.03
CA ARG A 76 -3.29 -11.95 14.16
C ARG A 76 -3.44 -10.44 14.02
N ASP A 77 -4.66 -9.96 14.21
CA ASP A 77 -4.95 -8.53 14.26
C ASP A 77 -5.79 -8.20 15.49
N PRO A 78 -5.56 -7.06 16.17
CA PRO A 78 -6.38 -6.68 17.31
C PRO A 78 -7.87 -6.49 16.97
N GLY A 79 -8.23 -6.25 15.71
CA GLY A 79 -9.62 -5.98 15.33
C GLY A 79 -10.13 -4.64 15.86
N VAL A 80 -9.22 -3.70 16.11
CA VAL A 80 -9.52 -2.36 16.61
C VAL A 80 -9.41 -1.39 15.45
N LEU A 81 -10.38 -0.47 15.34
CA LEU A 81 -10.37 0.58 14.33
C LEU A 81 -9.10 1.42 14.45
N GLU A 82 -8.62 1.88 13.31
CA GLU A 82 -7.52 2.84 13.27
C GLU A 82 -7.81 4.08 14.11
N GLU A 83 -6.77 4.56 14.78
CA GLU A 83 -6.86 5.74 15.61
C GLU A 83 -7.27 6.97 14.79
N THR A 84 -8.13 7.79 15.38
CA THR A 84 -8.55 9.08 14.81
C THR A 84 -8.07 10.21 15.72
N PRO A 85 -6.82 10.67 15.58
CA PRO A 85 -6.22 11.59 16.55
C PRO A 85 -6.61 13.05 16.24
N PHE A 86 -7.84 13.45 16.57
CA PHE A 86 -8.39 14.78 16.26
C PHE A 86 -7.51 15.96 16.70
N ASN A 87 -6.71 15.78 17.76
CA ASN A 87 -5.84 16.82 18.32
C ASN A 87 -4.39 16.74 17.83
N ALA A 88 -4.04 15.79 16.94
CA ALA A 88 -2.69 15.65 16.41
C ALA A 88 -2.29 16.87 15.59
N ARG A 89 -1.06 17.33 15.81
CA ARG A 89 -0.51 18.55 15.22
C ARG A 89 0.44 18.24 14.08
N GLU A 90 0.48 19.12 13.09
CA GLU A 90 1.60 19.16 12.13
C GLU A 90 2.88 19.52 12.88
N ILE A 91 3.99 18.90 12.50
CA ILE A 91 5.30 19.20 13.05
C ILE A 91 5.96 20.24 12.14
N PRO A 92 6.41 21.40 12.66
CA PRO A 92 7.18 22.35 11.87
C PRO A 92 8.39 21.67 11.23
N VAL A 93 8.72 22.02 9.99
CA VAL A 93 9.83 21.39 9.25
C VAL A 93 11.17 21.39 10.02
N PRO A 94 11.56 22.46 10.74
CA PRO A 94 12.78 22.45 11.56
C PRO A 94 12.79 21.41 12.70
N ASP A 95 11.61 20.98 13.15
CA ASP A 95 11.43 20.05 14.28
C ASP A 95 11.20 18.60 13.82
N LEU A 96 11.16 18.35 12.50
CA LEU A 96 10.99 17.02 11.95
C LEU A 96 12.24 16.16 12.15
N PRO A 97 12.09 14.88 12.50
CA PRO A 97 13.21 13.97 12.52
C PRO A 97 13.70 13.69 11.09
N ASN A 98 15.01 13.45 10.95
CA ASN A 98 15.66 13.22 9.64
C ASN A 98 14.98 12.12 8.80
N TYR A 99 14.47 11.06 9.43
CA TYR A 99 13.80 9.97 8.70
C TYR A 99 12.45 10.40 8.08
N ALA A 100 11.79 11.42 8.63
CA ALA A 100 10.53 11.94 8.11
C ALA A 100 10.75 12.94 6.97
N MET A 101 11.88 13.66 6.98
CA MET A 101 12.24 14.66 5.96
C MET A 101 12.23 14.09 4.53
N HIS A 102 12.63 12.83 4.36
CA HIS A 102 12.61 12.12 3.07
C HIS A 102 11.22 12.08 2.43
N TYR A 103 10.16 12.10 3.25
CA TYR A 103 8.76 12.03 2.82
C TYR A 103 8.11 13.39 2.58
N LEU A 104 8.87 14.49 2.61
CA LEU A 104 8.44 15.82 2.15
C LEU A 104 8.66 16.02 0.66
N SER A 105 9.64 15.32 0.07
CA SER A 105 10.08 15.57 -1.30
C SER A 105 9.07 15.05 -2.34
N GLY A 106 8.97 15.74 -3.47
CA GLY A 106 8.33 15.21 -4.66
C GLY A 106 8.95 13.87 -5.09
N SER A 107 8.16 13.03 -5.73
CA SER A 107 8.57 11.70 -6.21
C SER A 107 7.91 11.38 -7.55
N ARG A 108 8.23 10.24 -8.18
CA ARG A 108 7.81 9.91 -9.55
C ARG A 108 6.31 10.08 -9.79
N TYR A 109 5.48 9.75 -8.80
CA TYR A 109 4.02 9.84 -8.90
C TYR A 109 3.39 10.94 -8.04
N CYS A 110 4.22 11.79 -7.41
CA CYS A 110 3.77 12.85 -6.52
C CYS A 110 4.48 14.17 -6.87
N GLU A 111 4.02 14.83 -7.93
CA GLU A 111 4.59 16.07 -8.48
C GLU A 111 4.18 17.29 -7.65
N THR A 112 4.92 17.55 -6.57
CA THR A 112 4.62 18.65 -5.64
C THR A 112 4.79 20.02 -6.28
N ASP A 113 5.70 20.17 -7.24
CA ASP A 113 5.93 21.38 -8.00
C ASP A 113 4.71 21.80 -8.84
N GLU A 114 3.98 20.85 -9.42
CA GLU A 114 2.74 21.13 -10.15
C GLU A 114 1.55 21.39 -9.22
N LEU A 115 1.48 20.65 -8.11
CA LEU A 115 0.30 20.64 -7.24
C LEU A 115 0.33 21.67 -6.10
N THR A 116 1.47 22.32 -5.83
CA THR A 116 1.62 23.27 -4.70
C THR A 116 0.59 24.40 -4.73
N PRO A 117 0.40 25.17 -5.83
CA PRO A 117 -0.58 26.26 -5.84
C PRO A 117 -2.01 25.78 -5.55
N ILE A 118 -2.38 24.61 -6.09
CA ILE A 118 -3.70 23.98 -5.89
C ILE A 118 -3.87 23.57 -4.43
N ALA A 119 -2.86 22.93 -3.83
CA ALA A 119 -2.90 22.48 -2.45
C ALA A 119 -3.09 23.65 -1.48
N TRP A 120 -2.35 24.75 -1.67
CA TRP A 120 -2.48 25.95 -0.84
C TRP A 120 -3.83 26.64 -1.02
N GLN A 121 -4.35 26.70 -2.26
CA GLN A 121 -5.69 27.24 -2.52
C GLN A 121 -6.79 26.44 -1.81
N LEU A 122 -6.74 25.10 -1.88
CA LEU A 122 -7.77 24.22 -1.33
C LEU A 122 -7.68 24.09 0.19
N PHE A 123 -6.47 24.00 0.74
CA PHE A 123 -6.24 23.54 2.11
C PHE A 123 -5.43 24.51 2.99
N GLY A 124 -4.86 25.58 2.42
CA GLY A 124 -3.99 26.52 3.15
C GLY A 124 -4.68 27.23 4.32
N ASN A 125 -6.00 27.43 4.22
CA ASN A 125 -6.81 28.06 5.28
C ASN A 125 -7.39 27.06 6.29
N ILE A 126 -7.14 25.76 6.12
CA ILE A 126 -7.61 24.72 7.04
C ILE A 126 -6.65 24.66 8.23
N PRO A 127 -7.15 24.57 9.48
CA PRO A 127 -6.30 24.44 10.67
C PRO A 127 -5.25 23.33 10.51
N PRO A 128 -3.96 23.61 10.77
CA PRO A 128 -2.90 22.62 10.69
C PRO A 128 -3.16 21.40 11.60
N GLY A 129 -2.68 20.23 11.19
CA GLY A 129 -2.76 18.98 11.94
C GLY A 129 -3.67 17.95 11.29
N TYR A 130 -4.27 17.10 12.12
CA TYR A 130 -5.18 16.04 11.66
C TYR A 130 -6.31 16.58 10.78
N ALA A 131 -6.88 17.75 11.12
CA ALA A 131 -7.97 18.37 10.37
C ALA A 131 -7.60 18.66 8.90
N ARG A 132 -6.37 19.14 8.64
CA ARG A 132 -5.90 19.41 7.28
C ARG A 132 -5.69 18.12 6.48
N VAL A 133 -5.05 17.11 7.07
CA VAL A 133 -4.85 15.81 6.40
C VAL A 133 -6.18 15.12 6.14
N LYS A 134 -7.14 15.21 7.08
CA LYS A 134 -8.49 14.68 6.89
C LYS A 134 -9.24 15.42 5.78
N ALA A 135 -9.12 16.74 5.68
CA ALA A 135 -9.72 17.51 4.59
C ALA A 135 -9.12 17.17 3.22
N ILE A 136 -7.82 16.93 3.14
CA ILE A 136 -7.17 16.39 1.93
C ILE A 136 -7.77 15.04 1.57
N CYS A 137 -7.86 14.13 2.54
CA CYS A 137 -8.40 12.79 2.38
C CYS A 137 -9.86 12.83 1.86
N GLU A 138 -10.68 13.70 2.43
CA GLU A 138 -12.07 13.91 2.02
C GLU A 138 -12.19 14.53 0.63
N PHE A 139 -11.38 15.54 0.32
CA PHE A 139 -11.35 16.12 -1.03
C PHE A 139 -11.01 15.06 -2.07
N VAL A 140 -9.93 14.30 -1.87
CA VAL A 140 -9.50 13.27 -2.83
C VAL A 140 -10.54 12.18 -2.97
N HIS A 141 -11.18 11.76 -1.88
CA HIS A 141 -12.28 10.80 -1.88
C HIS A 141 -13.44 11.23 -2.80
N ASN A 142 -13.82 12.50 -2.71
CA ASN A 142 -14.94 13.05 -3.47
C ASN A 142 -14.55 13.45 -4.90
N HIS A 143 -13.26 13.73 -5.13
CA HIS A 143 -12.73 14.20 -6.41
C HIS A 143 -12.44 13.08 -7.39
N ILE A 144 -11.94 11.94 -6.91
CA ILE A 144 -11.61 10.79 -7.75
C ILE A 144 -12.77 9.79 -7.75
N LYS A 145 -13.29 9.49 -8.94
CA LYS A 145 -14.16 8.33 -9.15
C LYS A 145 -13.35 7.05 -9.26
N PHE A 146 -13.66 6.07 -8.44
CA PHE A 146 -13.01 4.77 -8.50
C PHE A 146 -13.42 3.98 -9.74
N ASP A 147 -12.44 3.54 -10.55
CA ASP A 147 -12.68 2.77 -11.77
C ASP A 147 -11.48 1.86 -12.11
N TYR A 148 -11.66 0.54 -11.99
CA TYR A 148 -10.65 -0.45 -12.38
C TYR A 148 -10.32 -0.44 -13.88
N GLN A 149 -11.27 -0.08 -14.75
CA GLN A 149 -11.04 -0.02 -16.19
C GLN A 149 -10.17 1.17 -16.60
N ALA A 150 -10.08 2.19 -15.74
CA ALA A 150 -9.22 3.34 -15.94
C ALA A 150 -7.78 3.12 -15.39
N ALA A 151 -7.48 1.97 -14.80
CA ALA A 151 -6.18 1.71 -14.16
C ALA A 151 -5.02 1.76 -15.17
N ARG A 152 -3.99 2.55 -14.87
CA ARG A 152 -2.72 2.55 -15.61
C ARG A 152 -1.56 2.84 -14.67
N SER A 153 -0.45 2.10 -14.83
CA SER A 153 0.74 2.24 -13.98
C SER A 153 1.46 3.58 -14.15
N THR A 154 1.21 4.29 -15.25
CA THR A 154 1.84 5.57 -15.56
C THR A 154 1.19 6.76 -14.89
N ARG A 155 -0.05 6.62 -14.36
CA ARG A 155 -0.83 7.73 -13.81
C ARG A 155 -0.11 8.36 -12.62
N THR A 156 -0.02 9.67 -12.63
CA THR A 156 0.57 10.46 -11.55
C THR A 156 -0.48 11.19 -10.71
N ALA A 157 -0.07 11.84 -9.61
CA ALA A 157 -0.97 12.62 -8.78
C ALA A 157 -1.57 13.80 -9.57
N ALA A 158 -0.77 14.51 -10.36
CA ALA A 158 -1.25 15.62 -11.19
C ALA A 158 -2.27 15.14 -12.23
N GLU A 159 -2.03 14.00 -12.87
CA GLU A 159 -2.97 13.39 -13.80
C GLU A 159 -4.24 12.90 -13.10
N ALA A 160 -4.14 12.28 -11.93
CA ALA A 160 -5.30 11.84 -11.14
C ALA A 160 -6.18 13.02 -10.71
N TYR A 161 -5.57 14.15 -10.33
CA TYR A 161 -6.28 15.40 -10.08
C TYR A 161 -7.00 15.91 -11.34
N LYS A 162 -6.34 15.91 -12.50
CA LYS A 162 -6.92 16.44 -13.74
C LYS A 162 -8.02 15.54 -14.32
N GLU A 163 -7.85 14.22 -14.23
CA GLU A 163 -8.77 13.22 -14.78
C GLU A 163 -9.96 12.93 -13.87
N GLY A 164 -9.81 13.10 -12.55
CA GLY A 164 -10.89 12.83 -11.58
C GLY A 164 -11.30 11.35 -11.53
N MET A 165 -10.42 10.43 -11.93
CA MET A 165 -10.66 8.99 -11.90
C MET A 165 -9.37 8.19 -11.66
N GLY A 166 -9.51 7.00 -11.08
CA GLY A 166 -8.38 6.13 -10.80
C GLY A 166 -8.72 4.97 -9.86
N VAL A 167 -7.67 4.30 -9.38
CA VAL A 167 -7.76 3.21 -8.40
C VAL A 167 -7.08 3.59 -7.08
N CYS A 168 -7.09 2.72 -6.05
CA CYS A 168 -6.58 3.02 -4.70
C CYS A 168 -5.18 3.65 -4.69
N ARG A 169 -4.29 3.20 -5.59
CA ARG A 169 -2.96 3.78 -5.83
C ARG A 169 -3.02 5.28 -6.14
N ASP A 170 -3.91 5.68 -7.04
CA ASP A 170 -4.04 7.06 -7.52
C ASP A 170 -4.64 7.97 -6.44
N PHE A 171 -5.59 7.45 -5.65
CA PHE A 171 -6.09 8.14 -4.45
C PHE A 171 -4.98 8.40 -3.44
N ALA A 172 -4.16 7.37 -3.14
CA ALA A 172 -3.04 7.52 -2.22
C ALA A 172 -2.02 8.52 -2.74
N HIS A 173 -1.63 8.46 -4.03
CA HIS A 173 -0.67 9.41 -4.61
C HIS A 173 -1.15 10.86 -4.58
N LEU A 174 -2.41 11.12 -4.94
CA LEU A 174 -2.94 12.48 -4.89
C LEU A 174 -2.97 13.03 -3.46
N ALA A 175 -3.42 12.24 -2.49
CA ALA A 175 -3.45 12.64 -1.10
C ALA A 175 -2.04 12.91 -0.54
N ILE A 176 -1.08 12.04 -0.86
CA ILE A 176 0.34 12.21 -0.49
C ILE A 176 0.90 13.49 -1.09
N ALA A 177 0.68 13.73 -2.39
CA ALA A 177 1.18 14.91 -3.06
C ALA A 177 0.66 16.20 -2.41
N PHE A 178 -0.65 16.26 -2.09
CA PHE A 178 -1.22 17.41 -1.38
C PHE A 178 -0.68 17.57 0.05
N CYS A 179 -0.47 16.49 0.79
CA CYS A 179 0.18 16.56 2.11
C CYS A 179 1.58 17.18 2.00
N ARG A 180 2.38 16.70 1.05
CA ARG A 180 3.75 17.20 0.84
C ARG A 180 3.81 18.66 0.39
N CYS A 181 2.87 19.09 -0.47
CA CYS A 181 2.74 20.49 -0.87
C CYS A 181 2.50 21.46 0.31
N LEU A 182 1.94 20.94 1.41
CA LEU A 182 1.67 21.67 2.65
C LEU A 182 2.70 21.35 3.75
N ASN A 183 3.86 20.78 3.37
CA ASN A 183 4.96 20.40 4.26
C ASN A 183 4.61 19.33 5.31
N ILE A 184 3.67 18.45 5.00
CA ILE A 184 3.32 17.31 5.85
C ILE A 184 4.00 16.06 5.26
N PRO A 185 4.94 15.41 5.98
CA PRO A 185 5.56 14.20 5.46
C PRO A 185 4.51 13.11 5.28
N ALA A 186 4.46 12.49 4.10
CA ALA A 186 3.49 11.47 3.78
C ALA A 186 4.14 10.29 3.04
N ALA A 187 3.89 9.08 3.51
CA ALA A 187 4.42 7.83 2.98
C ALA A 187 3.31 7.04 2.28
N TYR A 188 3.66 6.43 1.16
CA TYR A 188 2.80 5.48 0.46
C TYR A 188 2.91 4.11 1.13
N VAL A 189 1.77 3.45 1.30
CA VAL A 189 1.69 2.12 1.90
C VAL A 189 0.83 1.23 1.04
N ASN A 190 1.26 -0.01 0.83
CA ASN A 190 0.42 -1.06 0.25
C ASN A 190 0.37 -2.29 1.13
N GLY A 191 -0.67 -3.09 0.92
CA GLY A 191 -0.86 -4.35 1.63
C GLY A 191 -2.23 -4.97 1.41
N PHE A 192 -2.59 -5.86 2.31
CA PHE A 192 -3.90 -6.49 2.30
C PHE A 192 -4.91 -5.67 3.11
N LEU A 193 -6.10 -5.50 2.56
CA LEU A 193 -7.27 -4.93 3.23
C LEU A 193 -8.52 -5.60 2.65
N GLY A 194 -9.10 -6.51 3.42
CA GLY A 194 -10.34 -7.18 3.06
C GLY A 194 -11.57 -6.44 3.56
N ASP A 195 -12.75 -6.94 3.20
CA ASP A 195 -14.05 -6.40 3.63
C ASP A 195 -14.43 -6.82 5.06
N ILE A 196 -13.48 -6.65 5.98
CA ILE A 196 -13.63 -6.98 7.39
C ILE A 196 -14.24 -5.78 8.11
N GLY A 197 -15.37 -6.02 8.78
CA GLY A 197 -16.11 -4.97 9.49
C GLY A 197 -16.84 -3.97 8.58
N VAL A 198 -16.94 -4.25 7.27
CA VAL A 198 -17.70 -3.46 6.29
C VAL A 198 -18.55 -4.40 5.41
N PRO A 199 -19.54 -3.90 4.65
CA PRO A 199 -20.27 -4.73 3.70
C PRO A 199 -19.32 -5.39 2.68
N PRO A 200 -19.53 -6.67 2.32
CA PRO A 200 -18.72 -7.34 1.31
C PRO A 200 -18.83 -6.65 -0.06
N ASP A 201 -17.71 -6.48 -0.75
CA ASP A 201 -17.68 -6.09 -2.16
C ASP A 201 -17.75 -7.35 -3.04
N PRO A 202 -18.69 -7.45 -4.00
CA PRO A 202 -18.75 -8.57 -4.93
C PRO A 202 -17.58 -8.59 -5.95
N ALA A 203 -16.82 -7.50 -6.07
CA ALA A 203 -15.62 -7.46 -6.91
C ALA A 203 -14.56 -8.44 -6.38
N PRO A 204 -13.73 -9.03 -7.27
CA PRO A 204 -12.58 -9.82 -6.83
C PRO A 204 -11.68 -9.03 -5.89
N MET A 205 -11.19 -9.69 -4.84
CA MET A 205 -10.24 -9.10 -3.91
C MET A 205 -8.93 -8.71 -4.61
N ASP A 206 -8.37 -7.59 -4.20
CA ASP A 206 -7.11 -7.03 -4.69
C ASP A 206 -6.25 -6.57 -3.49
N PHE A 207 -5.00 -6.22 -3.74
CA PHE A 207 -4.21 -5.45 -2.80
C PHE A 207 -4.78 -4.04 -2.69
N SER A 208 -4.55 -3.41 -1.55
CA SER A 208 -4.96 -2.05 -1.29
C SER A 208 -3.75 -1.15 -1.13
N ALA A 209 -3.97 0.12 -1.45
CA ALA A 209 -3.01 1.18 -1.25
C ALA A 209 -3.66 2.30 -0.45
N TRP A 210 -2.91 2.83 0.49
CA TRP A 210 -3.29 3.95 1.35
C TRP A 210 -2.04 4.78 1.66
N PHE A 211 -2.15 5.73 2.57
CA PHE A 211 -1.00 6.53 2.98
C PHE A 211 -0.91 6.69 4.49
N GLU A 212 0.29 7.00 4.97
CA GLU A 212 0.53 7.40 6.35
C GLU A 212 1.07 8.84 6.34
N ALA A 213 0.56 9.71 7.21
CA ALA A 213 1.07 11.07 7.39
C ALA A 213 1.81 11.18 8.72
N TYR A 214 2.96 11.84 8.74
CA TYR A 214 3.74 12.05 9.95
C TYR A 214 3.25 13.31 10.70
N ILE A 215 2.41 13.11 11.70
CA ILE A 215 1.83 14.16 12.55
C ILE A 215 1.95 13.74 14.01
N ASP A 216 2.13 14.71 14.91
CA ASP A 216 2.26 14.45 16.36
C ASP A 216 3.34 13.41 16.69
N HIS A 217 4.49 13.53 16.02
CA HIS A 217 5.67 12.66 16.14
C HIS A 217 5.46 11.18 15.79
N ARG A 218 4.42 10.85 15.02
CA ARG A 218 4.11 9.48 14.61
C ARG A 218 3.48 9.41 13.22
N TRP A 219 3.54 8.22 12.62
CA TRP A 219 2.83 7.91 11.38
C TRP A 219 1.38 7.57 11.71
N VAL A 220 0.44 8.31 11.11
CA VAL A 220 -1.00 8.11 11.25
C VAL A 220 -1.57 7.66 9.90
N THR A 221 -2.35 6.58 9.90
CA THR A 221 -2.94 6.00 8.69
C THR A 221 -4.12 6.83 8.18
N PHE A 222 -4.16 7.05 6.87
CA PHE A 222 -5.26 7.64 6.14
C PHE A 222 -5.51 6.88 4.84
N ASP A 223 -6.76 6.85 4.40
CA ASP A 223 -7.16 6.15 3.19
C ASP A 223 -8.18 7.01 2.45
N ALA A 224 -7.77 7.68 1.37
CA ALA A 224 -8.66 8.53 0.59
C ALA A 224 -9.66 7.74 -0.25
N ARG A 225 -9.40 6.46 -0.55
CA ARG A 225 -10.36 5.63 -1.31
C ARG A 225 -11.60 5.33 -0.46
N HIS A 226 -11.40 5.00 0.82
CA HIS A 226 -12.50 4.64 1.71
C HIS A 226 -12.96 5.79 2.62
N ASN A 227 -12.07 6.73 2.91
CA ASN A 227 -12.29 7.92 3.75
C ASN A 227 -12.85 7.62 5.16
N ALA A 228 -12.66 6.40 5.66
CA ALA A 228 -13.08 5.95 6.97
C ALA A 228 -12.03 5.01 7.58
N PRO A 229 -11.86 5.02 8.92
CA PRO A 229 -11.04 4.03 9.62
C PRO A 229 -11.48 2.61 9.27
N ARG A 230 -10.53 1.68 9.12
CA ARG A 230 -10.83 0.24 8.99
C ARG A 230 -10.11 -0.57 10.05
N ILE A 231 -10.46 -1.84 10.11
CA ILE A 231 -9.74 -2.88 10.85
C ILE A 231 -8.99 -3.77 9.85
N GLY A 232 -7.96 -4.47 10.31
CA GLY A 232 -7.37 -5.58 9.56
C GLY A 232 -6.45 -5.22 8.39
N ARG A 233 -5.84 -4.03 8.37
CA ARG A 233 -4.76 -3.74 7.42
C ARG A 233 -3.52 -4.56 7.76
N VAL A 234 -3.05 -5.35 6.78
CA VAL A 234 -1.79 -6.08 6.87
C VAL A 234 -0.81 -5.48 5.87
N VAL A 235 0.15 -4.71 6.38
CA VAL A 235 1.12 -3.98 5.55
C VAL A 235 2.06 -4.96 4.84
N ILE A 236 2.34 -4.69 3.56
CA ILE A 236 3.40 -5.35 2.77
C ILE A 236 4.60 -4.41 2.66
N ALA A 237 4.39 -3.19 2.18
CA ALA A 237 5.49 -2.27 1.92
C ALA A 237 5.14 -0.79 2.14
N ARG A 238 6.16 0.00 2.49
CA ARG A 238 6.15 1.45 2.67
C ARG A 238 7.23 2.12 1.82
N GLY A 239 6.92 3.24 1.20
CA GLY A 239 7.88 4.01 0.39
C GLY A 239 7.39 5.43 0.17
N ARG A 240 8.08 6.23 -0.65
CA ARG A 240 7.57 7.57 -0.99
C ARG A 240 6.37 7.47 -1.92
N ASP A 241 6.41 6.58 -2.90
CA ASP A 241 5.31 6.29 -3.80
C ASP A 241 5.42 4.86 -4.37
N ALA A 242 4.60 4.52 -5.35
CA ALA A 242 4.57 3.18 -5.92
C ALA A 242 5.84 2.81 -6.72
N ALA A 243 6.73 3.76 -7.04
CA ALA A 243 8.00 3.47 -7.70
C ALA A 243 8.99 2.80 -6.73
N ASP A 244 8.88 3.12 -5.43
CA ASP A 244 9.70 2.52 -4.39
C ASP A 244 9.19 1.12 -3.98
N VAL A 245 7.88 0.86 -4.12
CA VAL A 245 7.21 -0.32 -3.53
C VAL A 245 6.27 -1.06 -4.47
N ALA A 246 6.59 -1.11 -5.76
CA ALA A 246 5.86 -1.95 -6.70
C ALA A 246 5.93 -3.42 -6.26
N MET A 247 4.78 -4.10 -6.23
CA MET A 247 4.69 -5.50 -5.81
C MET A 247 5.59 -6.42 -6.64
N ILE A 248 5.63 -6.19 -7.96
CA ILE A 248 6.48 -6.89 -8.91
C ILE A 248 7.14 -5.84 -9.79
N THR A 249 8.46 -5.79 -9.73
CA THR A 249 9.29 -5.04 -10.68
C THR A 249 10.02 -6.03 -11.57
N SER A 250 9.76 -5.98 -12.88
CA SER A 250 10.44 -6.82 -13.87
C SER A 250 11.48 -6.03 -14.66
N PHE A 251 12.69 -6.57 -14.74
CA PHE A 251 13.74 -6.05 -15.60
C PHE A 251 13.70 -6.76 -16.96
N GLY A 252 12.58 -6.57 -17.66
CA GLY A 252 12.19 -7.29 -18.86
C GLY A 252 10.67 -7.25 -19.04
N GLN A 253 10.18 -7.78 -20.16
CA GLN A 253 8.75 -7.89 -20.42
C GLN A 253 8.15 -9.13 -19.74
N HIS A 254 7.01 -8.94 -19.11
CA HIS A 254 6.16 -10.02 -18.61
C HIS A 254 4.69 -9.70 -18.93
N TYR A 255 3.85 -10.73 -18.93
CA TYR A 255 2.39 -10.60 -19.01
C TYR A 255 1.76 -11.26 -17.80
N LEU A 256 0.74 -10.61 -17.24
CA LEU A 256 -0.03 -11.14 -16.12
C LEU A 256 -1.12 -12.09 -16.68
N GLY A 257 -1.05 -13.36 -16.29
CA GLY A 257 -2.00 -14.40 -16.71
C GLY A 257 -2.97 -14.85 -15.60
N GLU A 258 -2.55 -14.77 -14.34
CA GLU A 258 -3.41 -15.03 -13.18
C GLU A 258 -3.14 -13.96 -12.11
N PHE A 259 -4.19 -13.49 -11.47
CA PHE A 259 -4.08 -12.55 -10.36
C PHE A 259 -5.25 -12.75 -9.41
N LYS A 260 -4.97 -13.31 -8.24
CA LYS A 260 -5.93 -13.54 -7.17
C LYS A 260 -5.31 -13.10 -5.86
N VAL A 261 -6.08 -12.37 -5.07
CA VAL A 261 -5.71 -11.97 -3.72
C VAL A 261 -6.72 -12.57 -2.74
N VAL A 262 -6.26 -12.90 -1.54
CA VAL A 262 -7.10 -13.35 -0.42
C VAL A 262 -6.82 -12.41 0.74
N CYS A 263 -7.89 -11.88 1.33
CA CYS A 263 -7.84 -11.15 2.60
C CYS A 263 -9.21 -11.29 3.28
N GLU A 264 -9.31 -12.20 4.24
CA GLU A 264 -10.57 -12.51 4.90
C GLU A 264 -10.36 -12.81 6.38
N GLU A 265 -11.34 -12.46 7.22
CA GLU A 265 -11.35 -12.92 8.60
C GLU A 265 -11.68 -14.42 8.63
N VAL A 266 -10.93 -15.19 9.42
CA VAL A 266 -11.14 -16.63 9.57
C VAL A 266 -11.35 -17.03 11.02
N ALA A 267 -12.26 -17.98 11.23
CA ALA A 267 -12.45 -18.61 12.55
C ALA A 267 -11.18 -19.38 12.98
N PRO A 268 -10.89 -19.50 14.30
CA PRO A 268 -9.73 -20.23 14.79
C PRO A 268 -9.57 -21.65 14.23
N GLN A 269 -10.67 -22.40 14.11
CA GLN A 269 -10.66 -23.76 13.55
C GLN A 269 -10.24 -23.78 12.08
N ARG A 270 -10.67 -22.77 11.30
CA ARG A 270 -10.26 -22.64 9.90
C ARG A 270 -8.79 -22.25 9.79
N ALA A 271 -8.31 -21.38 10.68
CA ALA A 271 -6.90 -21.04 10.75
C ALA A 271 -6.04 -22.28 11.03
N GLU A 272 -6.42 -23.12 12.02
CA GLU A 272 -5.75 -24.39 12.32
C GLU A 272 -5.72 -25.32 11.09
N GLN A 273 -6.82 -25.46 10.36
CA GLN A 273 -6.86 -26.24 9.12
C GLN A 273 -5.89 -25.72 8.06
N LEU A 274 -5.81 -24.39 7.88
CA LEU A 274 -4.87 -23.78 6.93
C LEU A 274 -3.42 -24.02 7.36
N THR A 275 -3.15 -24.10 8.66
CA THR A 275 -1.82 -24.44 9.17
C THR A 275 -1.44 -25.90 8.98
N SER A 276 -2.42 -26.82 9.07
CA SER A 276 -2.17 -28.27 9.05
C SER A 276 -2.08 -28.87 7.65
N HIS A 277 -2.74 -28.28 6.64
CA HIS A 277 -2.68 -28.75 5.25
C HIS A 277 -1.39 -28.36 4.52
N ALA A 278 -0.50 -27.63 5.18
CA ALA A 278 0.77 -27.18 4.62
C ALA A 278 2.01 -27.77 5.30
N ALA A 279 1.81 -28.59 6.34
CA ALA A 279 2.82 -29.44 6.97
C ALA A 279 2.82 -30.83 6.32
#